data_AF-A0A8S3TBL3-F1
#
_entry.id   AF-A0A8S3TBL3-F1
#
_cell.length_a   1.000
_cell.length_b   1.000
_cell.length_c   1.000
_cell.angle_alpha   90.00
_cell.angle_beta   90.00
_cell.angle_gamma   90.00
#
_symmetry.space_group_name_H-M   'P 1'
#
loop_
_entity.id
_entity.type
_entity.pdbx_description
1 polymer ?
#
loop_
_entity_poly.entity_id
_entity_poly.type
_entity_poly.pdbx_seq_one_letter_code
_entity_poly.pdbx_strand_id
1 'polypeptide(L)'
;MKTYNFLTQSHNPKHGHMYFLPKIHKINPEVVKNIIKQGFNHSDIEVAYRPIVNKSNSPTCRIEKFLDLIFKPLLRKDPFFIQDSKDFIVKLEKEKIENKCFLIAYDVTSMYTNMQIKDLQETLVNNLEKIDKLSYNFQIPNLADLAELIKIVLENNEFEFNGHIYKQIIGAPMGGILSPTCTDLHLASILKMILDKFQYRTHIKLHCQYRDDGFMVFTGNMLQIEEFFSIANKIDNLLKFTYEVSEELMTYLDLEVYKDKASWSYYKTSSVNVPSGNSCSGCSINGVCHSADQQWKQGCWTLQCNVRTLGRLSIRQSVPVKTQCRDSYGRCVDSGGTDYSGRCTCQVMGTSFKWTCIGK
;
A
#
# COMPACT_ATOMS: atom_id res chain seq x y z
N MET A 1 19.10 19.19 27.17
CA MET A 1 18.29 20.36 26.74
C MET A 1 17.67 20.19 25.35
N LYS A 2 18.37 19.70 24.31
CA LYS A 2 17.81 19.55 22.94
C LYS A 2 16.57 18.64 22.85
N THR A 3 16.58 17.46 23.49
CA THR A 3 15.43 16.54 23.50
C THR A 3 14.23 17.13 24.23
N TYR A 4 14.45 17.69 25.43
CA TYR A 4 13.40 18.39 26.18
C TYR A 4 12.76 19.51 25.35
N ASN A 5 13.56 20.40 24.74
CA ASN A 5 13.06 21.47 23.89
C ASN A 5 12.28 20.91 22.69
N PHE A 6 12.76 19.85 22.04
CA PHE A 6 12.02 19.22 20.95
C PHE A 6 10.63 18.77 21.42
N LEU A 7 10.53 18.12 22.57
CA LEU A 7 9.27 17.61 23.12
C LEU A 7 8.32 18.75 23.56
N THR A 8 8.82 19.93 23.92
CA THR A 8 8.01 20.99 24.57
C THR A 8 7.65 22.22 23.70
N GLN A 9 8.19 22.46 22.49
CA GLN A 9 7.91 23.73 21.77
C GLN A 9 6.52 23.85 21.09
N SER A 10 5.46 23.17 21.55
CA SER A 10 4.12 23.41 21.01
C SER A 10 3.46 24.61 21.71
N HIS A 11 3.67 25.82 21.19
CA HIS A 11 3.19 27.06 21.82
C HIS A 11 1.67 27.28 21.71
N ASN A 12 0.98 26.53 20.85
CA ASN A 12 -0.48 26.57 20.72
C ASN A 12 -1.01 25.24 20.15
N PRO A 13 -1.12 24.19 20.99
CA PRO A 13 -1.55 22.88 20.52
C PRO A 13 -3.02 22.92 20.05
N LYS A 14 -3.35 22.14 19.02
CA LYS A 14 -4.72 21.98 18.52
C LYS A 14 -5.18 20.54 18.70
N HIS A 15 -6.49 20.32 18.81
CA HIS A 15 -7.03 18.96 18.72
C HIS A 15 -6.71 18.36 17.35
N GLY A 16 -6.53 17.04 17.30
CA GLY A 16 -6.50 16.36 16.01
C GLY A 16 -7.83 16.55 15.29
N HIS A 17 -7.86 16.60 13.96
CA HIS A 17 -9.11 16.75 13.21
C HIS A 17 -9.38 15.52 12.34
N MET A 18 -10.55 14.92 12.48
CA MET A 18 -10.95 13.75 11.71
C MET A 18 -11.56 14.16 10.37
N TYR A 19 -11.16 13.49 9.29
CA TYR A 19 -11.74 13.63 7.96
C TYR A 19 -11.76 12.27 7.26
N PHE A 20 -12.51 12.15 6.18
CA PHE A 20 -12.67 10.90 5.45
C PHE A 20 -12.01 10.97 4.07
N LEU A 21 -11.23 9.96 3.73
CA LEU A 21 -10.71 9.77 2.37
C LEU A 21 -11.53 8.71 1.63
N PRO A 22 -12.13 9.01 0.47
CA PRO A 22 -12.89 8.03 -0.29
C PRO A 22 -11.97 6.95 -0.89
N LYS A 23 -12.35 5.68 -0.76
CA LYS A 23 -11.66 4.54 -1.39
C LYS A 23 -12.13 4.36 -2.83
N ILE A 24 -11.77 5.30 -3.70
CA ILE A 24 -12.22 5.32 -5.11
C ILE A 24 -11.91 4.04 -5.90
N HIS A 25 -10.84 3.33 -5.54
CA HIS A 25 -10.44 2.06 -6.17
C HIS A 25 -11.33 0.88 -5.77
N LYS A 26 -12.20 1.02 -4.77
CA LYS A 26 -13.17 -0.01 -4.35
C LYS A 26 -14.55 0.17 -4.98
N ILE A 27 -14.76 1.23 -5.75
CA ILE A 27 -16.03 1.45 -6.45
C ILE A 27 -16.12 0.43 -7.59
N ASN A 28 -17.28 -0.23 -7.72
CA ASN A 28 -17.52 -1.19 -8.80
C ASN A 28 -17.24 -0.53 -10.17
N PRO A 29 -16.34 -1.10 -11.01
CA PRO A 29 -16.05 -0.56 -12.34
C PRO A 29 -17.28 -0.39 -13.24
N GLU A 30 -18.32 -1.22 -13.07
CA GLU A 30 -19.59 -1.08 -13.80
C GLU A 30 -20.37 0.14 -13.36
N VAL A 31 -20.41 0.42 -12.06
CA VAL A 31 -21.01 1.64 -11.50
C VAL A 31 -20.24 2.87 -12.01
N VAL A 32 -18.91 2.84 -12.02
CA VAL A 32 -18.07 3.89 -12.62
C VAL A 32 -18.41 4.09 -14.11
N LYS A 33 -18.52 3.01 -14.88
CA LYS A 33 -18.92 3.07 -16.30
C LYS A 33 -20.33 3.65 -16.49
N ASN A 34 -21.27 3.33 -15.61
CA ASN A 34 -22.64 3.84 -15.68
C ASN A 34 -22.72 5.34 -15.35
N ILE A 35 -21.99 5.80 -14.33
CA ILE A 35 -21.85 7.23 -14.00
C ILE A 35 -21.29 8.01 -15.20
N ILE A 36 -20.23 7.48 -15.83
CA ILE A 36 -19.59 8.09 -17.00
C ILE A 36 -20.56 8.17 -18.20
N LYS A 37 -21.52 7.24 -18.32
CA LYS A 37 -22.47 7.17 -19.44
C LYS A 37 -23.76 7.95 -19.22
N GLN A 38 -24.30 7.97 -18.00
CA GLN A 38 -25.67 8.44 -17.72
C GLN A 38 -25.73 9.72 -16.87
N GLY A 39 -24.59 10.23 -16.42
CA GLY A 39 -24.52 11.37 -15.51
C GLY A 39 -24.49 10.95 -14.05
N PHE A 40 -24.03 11.86 -13.19
CA PHE A 40 -23.76 11.59 -11.78
C PHE A 40 -25.04 11.74 -10.94
N ASN A 41 -25.54 10.67 -10.34
CA ASN A 41 -26.59 10.73 -9.33
C ASN A 41 -26.00 10.28 -7.98
N HIS A 42 -26.02 11.17 -6.97
CA HIS A 42 -25.30 10.99 -5.70
C HIS A 42 -25.81 9.81 -4.85
N SER A 43 -27.04 9.34 -5.07
CA SER A 43 -27.71 8.32 -4.27
C SER A 43 -27.29 6.88 -4.57
N ASP A 44 -26.65 6.62 -5.71
CA ASP A 44 -26.51 5.25 -6.23
C ASP A 44 -25.10 4.67 -6.00
N ILE A 45 -24.22 5.39 -5.30
CA ILE A 45 -22.81 5.04 -5.15
C ILE A 45 -22.48 4.85 -3.67
N GLU A 46 -22.38 3.60 -3.25
CA GLU A 46 -21.81 3.27 -1.95
C GLU A 46 -20.27 3.40 -2.03
N VAL A 47 -19.73 4.51 -1.50
CA VAL A 47 -18.29 4.73 -1.43
C VAL A 47 -17.80 4.36 -0.04
N ALA A 48 -16.91 3.37 0.05
CA ALA A 48 -16.19 3.10 1.28
C ALA A 48 -15.22 4.26 1.61
N TYR A 49 -15.12 4.64 2.88
CA TYR A 49 -14.22 5.70 3.35
C TYR A 49 -13.10 5.16 4.24
N ARG A 50 -12.00 5.90 4.32
CA ARG A 50 -10.98 5.76 5.38
C ARG A 50 -11.09 6.95 6.33
N PRO A 51 -11.41 6.73 7.62
CA PRO A 51 -11.27 7.79 8.60
C PRO A 51 -9.79 8.10 8.79
N ILE A 52 -9.41 9.36 8.72
CA ILE A 52 -8.04 9.84 8.98
C ILE A 52 -8.09 10.95 10.02
N VAL A 53 -7.24 10.86 11.02
CA VAL A 53 -7.03 11.90 12.03
C VAL A 53 -5.79 12.69 11.68
N ASN A 54 -5.95 13.97 11.33
CA ASN A 54 -4.84 14.90 11.22
C ASN A 54 -4.40 15.32 12.62
N LYS A 55 -3.30 14.76 13.11
CA LYS A 55 -2.69 15.11 14.40
C LYS A 55 -1.63 16.22 14.31
N SER A 56 -1.60 16.97 13.22
CA SER A 56 -0.65 18.08 13.08
C SER A 56 -0.83 19.09 14.20
N ASN A 57 0.24 19.40 14.93
CA ASN A 57 0.23 20.28 16.10
C ASN A 57 -0.61 19.79 17.29
N SER A 58 -0.97 18.50 17.36
CA SER A 58 -1.54 17.92 18.58
C SER A 58 -0.53 17.94 19.73
N PRO A 59 -1.00 17.92 21.00
CA PRO A 59 -0.11 17.82 22.16
C PRO A 59 0.87 16.65 22.08
N THR A 60 0.43 15.52 21.53
CA THR A 60 1.21 14.28 21.41
C THR A 60 2.06 14.17 20.15
N CYS A 61 1.85 15.03 19.14
CA CYS A 61 2.48 14.93 17.81
C CYS A 61 4.01 14.83 17.87
N ARG A 62 4.65 15.59 18.75
CA ARG A 62 6.12 15.59 18.88
C ARG A 62 6.65 14.37 19.61
N ILE A 63 5.91 13.90 20.62
CA ILE A 63 6.21 12.67 21.32
C ILE A 63 6.08 11.49 20.35
N GLU A 64 5.03 11.47 19.52
CA GLU A 64 4.86 10.47 18.46
C GLU A 64 6.05 10.46 17.50
N LYS A 65 6.48 11.64 17.00
CA LYS A 65 7.68 11.76 16.15
C LYS A 65 8.93 11.22 16.84
N PHE A 66 9.10 11.54 18.12
CA PHE A 66 10.26 11.10 18.88
C PHE A 66 10.28 9.58 19.06
N LEU A 67 9.16 8.98 19.48
CA LEU A 67 9.03 7.54 19.62
C LEU A 67 9.18 6.82 18.27
N ASP A 68 8.60 7.36 17.21
CA ASP A 68 8.72 6.81 15.85
C ASP A 68 10.19 6.77 15.38
N LEU A 69 10.97 7.83 15.65
CA LEU A 69 12.41 7.86 15.36
C LEU A 69 13.19 6.79 16.14
N ILE A 70 12.76 6.48 17.37
CA ILE A 70 13.38 5.46 18.22
C ILE A 70 13.01 4.05 17.73
N PHE A 71 11.74 3.78 17.42
CA PHE A 71 11.30 2.43 17.08
C PHE A 71 11.56 2.02 15.62
N LYS A 72 11.66 2.98 14.68
CA LYS A 72 11.89 2.69 13.26
C LYS A 72 13.13 1.85 12.96
N PRO A 73 14.32 2.11 13.55
CA PRO A 73 15.49 1.27 13.33
C PRO A 73 15.31 -0.18 13.77
N LEU A 74 14.52 -0.41 14.83
CA LEU A 74 14.18 -1.77 15.27
C LEU A 74 13.27 -2.46 14.24
N LEU A 75 12.21 -1.77 13.79
CA LEU A 75 11.29 -2.29 12.78
C LEU A 75 12.02 -2.68 11.49
N ARG A 76 12.96 -1.86 11.01
CA ARG A 76 13.76 -2.15 9.81
C ARG A 76 14.65 -3.39 9.92
N LYS A 77 14.91 -3.88 11.13
CA LYS A 77 15.67 -5.12 11.37
C LYS A 77 14.77 -6.34 11.47
N ASP A 78 13.45 -6.16 11.51
CA ASP A 78 12.51 -7.28 11.56
C ASP A 78 12.53 -8.05 10.23
N PRO A 79 12.60 -9.40 10.25
CA PRO A 79 12.71 -10.20 9.04
C PRO A 79 11.49 -10.07 8.12
N PHE A 80 10.29 -9.90 8.67
CA PHE A 80 9.06 -9.78 7.88
C PHE A 80 8.98 -8.42 7.20
N PHE A 81 9.43 -7.36 7.87
CA PHE A 81 9.27 -5.98 7.39
C PHE A 81 9.90 -5.75 6.01
N ILE A 82 9.11 -5.24 5.07
CA ILE A 82 9.61 -4.65 3.81
C ILE A 82 9.24 -3.17 3.74
N GLN A 83 10.16 -2.36 3.24
CA GLN A 83 9.94 -0.91 3.15
C GLN A 83 9.06 -0.52 1.96
N ASP A 84 9.22 -1.19 0.84
CA ASP A 84 8.51 -0.93 -0.41
C ASP A 84 8.67 -2.12 -1.36
N SER A 85 8.06 -2.00 -2.55
CA SER A 85 8.11 -3.03 -3.58
C SER A 85 9.52 -3.32 -4.11
N LYS A 86 10.48 -2.39 -3.99
CA LYS A 86 11.87 -2.65 -4.38
C LYS A 86 12.58 -3.52 -3.36
N ASP A 87 12.39 -3.24 -2.07
CA ASP A 87 12.90 -4.07 -0.99
C ASP A 87 12.30 -5.49 -1.06
N PHE A 88 11.01 -5.60 -1.37
CA PHE A 88 10.36 -6.88 -1.66
C PHE A 88 11.06 -7.66 -2.78
N ILE A 89 11.29 -7.03 -3.93
CA ILE A 89 12.00 -7.66 -5.07
C ILE A 89 13.38 -8.17 -4.63
N VAL A 90 14.15 -7.36 -3.92
CA VAL A 90 15.49 -7.74 -3.44
C VAL A 90 15.42 -8.95 -2.51
N LYS A 91 14.40 -9.07 -1.66
CA LYS A 91 14.20 -10.26 -0.82
C LYS A 91 13.77 -11.47 -1.64
N LEU A 92 12.84 -11.30 -2.58
CA LEU A 92 12.35 -12.37 -3.44
C LEU A 92 13.47 -12.97 -4.31
N GLU A 93 14.32 -12.14 -4.91
CA GLU A 93 15.42 -12.58 -5.77
C GLU A 93 16.52 -13.37 -5.03
N LYS A 94 16.61 -13.23 -3.71
CA LYS A 94 17.53 -14.03 -2.88
C LYS A 94 17.05 -15.47 -2.71
N GLU A 95 15.74 -15.68 -2.81
CA GLU A 95 15.15 -17.00 -2.67
C GLU A 95 15.26 -17.80 -3.96
N LYS A 96 15.60 -19.08 -3.81
CA LYS A 96 15.62 -19.99 -4.96
C LYS A 96 14.20 -20.31 -5.38
N ILE A 97 13.97 -20.36 -6.68
CA ILE A 97 12.73 -20.91 -7.21
C ILE A 97 12.68 -22.40 -6.94
N GLU A 98 11.57 -22.83 -6.35
CA GLU A 98 11.19 -24.23 -6.27
C GLU A 98 10.01 -24.47 -7.23
N ASN A 99 10.11 -25.52 -8.06
CA ASN A 99 9.07 -25.83 -9.05
C ASN A 99 7.71 -26.13 -8.40
N LYS A 100 7.69 -26.58 -7.14
CA LYS A 100 6.47 -26.88 -6.36
C LYS A 100 6.39 -25.97 -5.14
N CYS A 101 5.82 -24.79 -5.33
CA CYS A 101 5.52 -23.88 -4.23
C CYS A 101 4.23 -23.10 -4.50
N PHE A 102 3.62 -22.59 -3.45
CA PHE A 102 2.49 -21.69 -3.48
C PHE A 102 2.97 -20.26 -3.24
N LEU A 103 2.44 -19.35 -4.04
CA LEU A 103 2.48 -17.92 -3.82
C LEU A 103 1.22 -17.54 -3.05
N ILE A 104 1.41 -16.86 -1.93
CA ILE A 104 0.32 -16.51 -1.03
C ILE A 104 0.40 -15.01 -0.79
N ALA A 105 -0.67 -14.30 -1.11
CA ALA A 105 -0.87 -12.92 -0.68
C ALA A 105 -1.95 -12.89 0.38
N TYR A 106 -1.78 -12.10 1.43
CA TYR A 106 -2.77 -11.97 2.49
C TYR A 106 -2.91 -10.52 2.95
N ASP A 107 -4.10 -10.18 3.44
CA ASP A 107 -4.43 -8.87 4.01
C ASP A 107 -4.90 -9.04 5.45
N VAL A 108 -4.50 -8.10 6.32
CA VAL A 108 -5.02 -8.01 7.69
C VAL A 108 -6.12 -6.97 7.74
N THR A 109 -7.35 -7.44 7.69
CA THR A 109 -8.53 -6.58 7.55
C THR A 109 -8.64 -5.61 8.71
N SER A 110 -8.77 -4.32 8.38
CA SER A 110 -8.99 -3.23 9.35
C SER A 110 -7.92 -3.19 10.47
N MET A 111 -6.68 -3.58 10.14
CA MET A 111 -5.56 -3.71 11.08
C MET A 111 -5.47 -2.55 12.08
N TYR A 112 -5.40 -1.31 11.57
CA TYR A 112 -5.23 -0.13 12.40
C TYR A 112 -6.39 0.10 13.37
N THR A 113 -7.63 -0.17 12.97
CA THR A 113 -8.81 0.14 13.80
C THR A 113 -9.14 -0.97 14.80
N ASN A 114 -8.58 -2.16 14.63
CA ASN A 114 -8.94 -3.35 15.40
C ASN A 114 -7.91 -3.78 16.45
N MET A 115 -6.69 -3.22 16.44
CA MET A 115 -5.68 -3.54 17.47
C MET A 115 -6.02 -2.91 18.82
N GLN A 116 -5.96 -3.68 19.90
CA GLN A 116 -6.18 -3.11 21.23
C GLN A 116 -5.03 -2.17 21.60
N ILE A 117 -5.36 -1.02 22.17
CA ILE A 117 -4.37 -0.02 22.61
C ILE A 117 -3.39 -0.63 23.61
N LYS A 118 -3.88 -1.49 24.52
CA LYS A 118 -3.08 -2.19 25.51
C LYS A 118 -2.03 -3.10 24.85
N ASP A 119 -2.42 -3.88 23.85
CA ASP A 119 -1.52 -4.80 23.15
C ASP A 119 -0.42 -4.05 22.38
N LEU A 120 -0.76 -2.88 21.80
CA LEU A 120 0.21 -1.97 21.19
C LEU A 120 1.20 -1.41 22.21
N GLN A 121 0.71 -0.98 23.38
CA GLN A 121 1.58 -0.49 24.46
C GLN A 121 2.53 -1.58 24.95
N GLU A 122 2.00 -2.76 25.28
CA GLU A 122 2.79 -3.90 25.75
C GLU A 122 3.85 -4.29 24.71
N THR A 123 3.48 -4.31 23.42
CA THR A 123 4.44 -4.56 22.33
C THR A 123 5.59 -3.58 22.34
N LEU A 124 5.32 -2.28 22.42
CA LEU A 124 6.38 -1.26 22.41
C LEU A 124 7.25 -1.37 23.67
N VAL A 125 6.64 -1.55 24.84
CA VAL A 125 7.34 -1.71 26.12
C VAL A 125 8.24 -2.95 26.10
N ASN A 126 7.75 -4.09 25.62
CA ASN A 126 8.53 -5.34 25.50
C ASN A 126 9.72 -5.22 24.52
N ASN A 127 9.71 -4.21 23.65
CA ASN A 127 10.81 -3.95 22.73
C ASN A 127 11.80 -2.88 23.23
N LEU A 128 11.56 -2.22 24.37
CA LEU A 128 12.43 -1.18 24.92
C LEU A 128 13.85 -1.68 25.24
N GLU A 129 14.00 -2.92 25.72
CA GLU A 129 15.33 -3.50 25.95
C GLU A 129 16.13 -3.68 24.65
N LYS A 130 15.45 -3.91 23.52
CA LYS A 130 16.10 -3.98 22.21
C LYS A 130 16.50 -2.60 21.72
N ILE A 131 15.72 -1.58 22.06
CA ILE A 131 16.02 -0.17 21.77
C ILE A 131 17.30 0.27 22.48
N ASP A 132 17.49 -0.12 23.74
CA ASP A 132 18.68 0.23 24.54
C ASP A 132 19.99 -0.26 23.92
N LYS A 133 19.91 -1.35 23.13
CA LYS A 133 21.04 -1.94 22.40
C LYS A 133 21.32 -1.26 21.05
N LEU A 134 20.53 -0.27 20.64
CA LEU A 134 20.71 0.45 19.39
C LEU A 134 21.49 1.75 19.61
N SER A 135 22.32 2.11 18.62
CA SER A 135 23.07 3.36 18.66
C SER A 135 22.28 4.50 18.01
N TYR A 136 22.16 5.61 18.73
CA TYR A 136 21.53 6.85 18.26
C TYR A 136 22.53 8.01 18.32
N ASN A 137 22.36 8.99 17.43
CA ASN A 137 23.13 10.24 17.44
C ASN A 137 22.56 11.30 18.41
N PHE A 138 21.65 10.90 19.30
CA PHE A 138 21.07 11.73 20.35
C PHE A 138 20.86 10.90 21.62
N GLN A 139 20.73 11.60 22.76
CA GLN A 139 20.50 10.96 24.04
C GLN A 139 19.09 10.38 24.10
N ILE A 140 19.00 9.07 24.36
CA ILE A 140 17.76 8.35 24.60
C ILE A 140 17.38 8.50 26.08
N PRO A 141 16.11 8.83 26.41
CA PRO A 141 15.61 8.79 27.79
C PRO A 141 15.74 7.41 28.40
N ASN A 142 15.64 7.31 29.72
CA ASN A 142 15.61 5.99 30.36
C ASN A 142 14.35 5.20 29.92
N LEU A 143 14.35 3.89 30.13
CA LEU A 143 13.26 3.02 29.68
C LEU A 143 11.92 3.34 30.35
N ALA A 144 11.93 3.82 31.60
CA ALA A 144 10.70 4.19 32.32
C ALA A 144 10.06 5.45 31.71
N ASP A 145 10.86 6.47 31.37
CA ASP A 145 10.39 7.66 30.67
C ASP A 145 9.83 7.31 29.29
N LEU A 146 10.49 6.41 28.55
CA LEU A 146 9.98 5.95 27.25
C LEU A 146 8.65 5.21 27.39
N ALA A 147 8.51 4.35 28.39
CA ALA A 147 7.25 3.65 28.67
C ALA A 147 6.12 4.64 28.99
N GLU A 148 6.39 5.68 29.77
CA GLU A 148 5.42 6.73 30.07
C GLU A 148 5.04 7.54 28.82
N LEU A 149 6.01 7.89 27.98
CA LEU A 149 5.73 8.57 26.70
C LEU A 149 4.86 7.71 25.77
N ILE A 150 5.11 6.40 25.70
CA ILE A 150 4.30 5.44 24.93
C ILE A 150 2.86 5.45 25.44
N LYS A 151 2.69 5.36 26.76
CA LYS A 151 1.37 5.40 27.40
C LYS A 151 0.65 6.70 27.09
N ILE A 152 1.30 7.86 27.27
CA ILE A 152 0.74 9.17 26.97
C ILE A 152 0.25 9.24 25.52
N VAL A 153 1.04 8.78 24.56
CA VAL A 153 0.67 8.82 23.15
C VAL A 153 -0.49 7.90 22.83
N LEU A 154 -0.45 6.65 23.30
CA LEU A 154 -1.44 5.63 22.93
C LEU A 154 -2.76 5.76 23.70
N GLU A 155 -2.75 6.29 24.92
CA GLU A 155 -3.99 6.52 25.69
C GLU A 155 -4.66 7.85 25.34
N ASN A 156 -3.95 8.84 24.80
CA ASN A 156 -4.51 10.18 24.54
C ASN A 156 -4.66 10.45 23.04
N ASN A 157 -5.29 9.49 22.37
CA ASN A 157 -5.69 9.58 20.96
C ASN A 157 -7.02 10.34 20.83
N GLU A 158 -6.96 11.67 20.99
CA GLU A 158 -8.12 12.55 20.92
C GLU A 158 -8.20 13.30 19.59
N PHE A 159 -9.41 13.49 19.09
CA PHE A 159 -9.68 14.24 17.87
C PHE A 159 -11.06 14.90 17.88
N GLU A 160 -11.20 15.98 17.14
CA GLU A 160 -12.43 16.68 16.86
C GLU A 160 -13.08 16.13 15.59
N PHE A 161 -14.38 15.89 15.65
CA PHE A 161 -15.22 15.61 14.50
C PHE A 161 -16.58 16.29 14.69
N ASN A 162 -17.01 17.06 13.69
CA ASN A 162 -18.31 17.72 13.67
C ASN A 162 -18.62 18.57 14.92
N GLY A 163 -17.61 19.30 15.42
CA GLY A 163 -17.70 20.15 16.62
C GLY A 163 -17.66 19.40 17.96
N HIS A 164 -17.49 18.08 17.95
CA HIS A 164 -17.39 17.25 19.14
C HIS A 164 -16.00 16.63 19.28
N ILE A 165 -15.52 16.51 20.52
CA ILE A 165 -14.24 15.87 20.84
C ILE A 165 -14.50 14.40 21.16
N TYR A 166 -13.73 13.53 20.52
CA TYR A 166 -13.76 12.08 20.70
C TYR A 166 -12.40 11.57 21.12
N LYS A 167 -12.40 10.47 21.86
CA LYS A 167 -11.20 9.72 22.23
C LYS A 167 -11.30 8.32 21.65
N GLN A 168 -10.29 7.91 20.90
CA GLN A 168 -10.20 6.57 20.34
C GLN A 168 -9.87 5.57 21.46
N ILE A 169 -10.75 4.59 21.67
CA ILE A 169 -10.62 3.57 22.72
C ILE A 169 -10.05 2.24 22.19
N ILE A 170 -10.04 2.05 20.87
CA ILE A 170 -9.54 0.86 20.17
C ILE A 170 -8.86 1.28 18.87
N GLY A 171 -7.79 0.58 18.50
CA GLY A 171 -7.01 0.84 17.32
C GLY A 171 -5.96 1.94 17.48
N ALA A 172 -5.00 1.94 16.58
CA ALA A 172 -4.10 3.06 16.35
C ALA A 172 -4.79 4.07 15.41
N PRO A 173 -4.72 5.39 15.70
CA PRO A 173 -5.34 6.39 14.84
C PRO A 173 -4.70 6.38 13.46
N MET A 174 -5.50 6.16 12.43
CA MET A 174 -5.04 6.32 11.05
C MET A 174 -4.65 7.80 10.83
N GLY A 175 -3.37 8.07 10.56
CA GLY A 175 -2.83 9.44 10.48
C GLY A 175 -1.97 9.85 11.69
N GLY A 176 -1.90 9.03 12.74
CA GLY A 176 -0.89 9.15 13.78
C GLY A 176 0.51 8.85 13.23
N ILE A 177 1.53 9.52 13.78
CA ILE A 177 2.91 9.41 13.31
C ILE A 177 3.54 8.10 13.81
N LEU A 178 3.29 7.75 15.07
CA LEU A 178 3.75 6.49 15.66
C LEU A 178 2.93 5.27 15.18
N SER A 179 1.68 5.50 14.78
CA SER A 179 0.71 4.45 14.47
C SER A 179 1.25 3.39 13.50
N PRO A 180 1.84 3.74 12.35
CA PRO A 180 2.34 2.73 11.41
C PRO A 180 3.48 1.89 12.00
N THR A 181 4.36 2.49 12.81
CA THR A 181 5.48 1.76 13.41
C THR A 181 5.03 0.86 14.55
N CYS A 182 4.09 1.29 15.39
CA CYS A 182 3.59 0.43 16.48
C CYS A 182 2.73 -0.72 15.96
N THR A 183 1.89 -0.50 14.94
CA THR A 183 1.08 -1.57 14.35
C THR A 183 1.96 -2.60 13.65
N ASP A 184 2.98 -2.18 12.89
CA ASP A 184 3.87 -3.12 12.21
C ASP A 184 4.69 -3.94 13.21
N LEU A 185 5.19 -3.33 14.29
CA LEU A 185 5.89 -4.07 15.35
C LEU A 185 4.98 -5.07 16.06
N HIS A 186 3.74 -4.70 16.31
CA HIS A 186 2.75 -5.57 16.94
C HIS A 186 2.39 -6.74 16.02
N LEU A 187 2.15 -6.46 14.74
CA LEU A 187 1.88 -7.50 13.76
C LEU A 187 3.07 -8.43 13.57
N ALA A 188 4.31 -7.92 13.56
CA ALA A 188 5.50 -8.77 13.58
C ALA A 188 5.59 -9.67 14.83
N SER A 189 5.10 -9.21 15.99
CA SER A 189 4.96 -10.03 17.20
C SER A 189 3.92 -11.13 17.02
N ILE A 190 2.76 -10.80 16.45
CA ILE A 190 1.71 -11.77 16.13
C ILE A 190 2.22 -12.82 15.14
N LEU A 191 2.92 -12.41 14.07
CA LEU A 191 3.51 -13.33 13.09
C LEU A 191 4.48 -14.32 13.75
N LYS A 192 5.30 -13.87 14.72
CA LYS A 192 6.16 -14.77 15.50
C LYS A 192 5.34 -15.78 16.30
N MET A 193 4.27 -15.34 16.96
CA MET A 193 3.36 -16.24 17.69
C MET A 193 2.66 -17.26 16.76
N ILE A 194 2.34 -16.87 15.52
CA ILE A 194 1.82 -17.80 14.50
C ILE A 194 2.89 -18.85 14.20
N LEU A 195 4.13 -18.43 13.89
CA LEU A 195 5.21 -19.35 13.54
C LEU A 195 5.64 -20.26 14.69
N ASP A 196 5.50 -19.83 15.93
CA ASP A 196 5.77 -20.66 17.10
C ASP A 196 4.74 -21.79 17.26
N LYS A 197 3.49 -21.54 16.84
CA LYS A 197 2.40 -22.53 16.84
C LYS A 197 2.34 -23.35 15.54
N PHE A 198 2.92 -22.86 14.46
CA PHE A 198 2.85 -23.48 13.15
C PHE A 198 3.98 -24.49 12.91
N GLN A 199 3.63 -25.77 12.97
CA GLN A 199 4.57 -26.88 12.86
C GLN A 199 5.32 -26.97 11.51
N TYR A 200 4.75 -26.42 10.43
CA TYR A 200 5.30 -26.51 9.08
C TYR A 200 6.10 -25.27 8.66
N ARG A 201 6.60 -24.49 9.63
CA ARG A 201 7.38 -23.26 9.37
C ARG A 201 8.61 -23.45 8.46
N THR A 202 9.16 -24.66 8.38
CA THR A 202 10.30 -24.99 7.48
C THR A 202 9.93 -24.95 5.99
N HIS A 203 8.64 -25.02 5.66
CA HIS A 203 8.16 -24.89 4.29
C HIS A 203 8.01 -23.44 3.83
N ILE A 204 8.10 -22.47 4.75
CA ILE A 204 8.09 -21.04 4.45
C ILE A 204 9.47 -20.63 3.93
N LYS A 205 9.55 -20.30 2.64
CA LYS A 205 10.79 -19.88 1.98
C LYS A 205 10.98 -18.37 2.04
N LEU A 206 9.87 -17.64 1.89
CA LEU A 206 9.81 -16.21 2.07
C LEU A 206 8.57 -15.88 2.87
N HIS A 207 8.68 -14.96 3.81
CA HIS A 207 7.52 -14.33 4.44
C HIS A 207 7.87 -12.87 4.70
N CYS A 208 7.13 -11.98 4.04
CA CYS A 208 7.34 -10.55 4.12
C CYS A 208 6.02 -9.80 4.23
N GLN A 209 6.11 -8.58 4.74
CA GLN A 209 4.97 -7.76 5.08
C GLN A 209 5.25 -6.28 4.84
N TYR A 210 4.35 -5.64 4.09
CA TYR A 210 4.24 -4.20 3.97
C TYR A 210 2.93 -3.76 4.62
N ARG A 211 3.00 -3.22 5.84
CA ARG A 211 1.81 -2.82 6.61
C ARG A 211 0.85 -4.00 6.80
N ASP A 212 -0.40 -3.84 6.38
CA ASP A 212 -1.47 -4.84 6.39
C ASP A 212 -1.35 -5.89 5.28
N ASP A 213 -0.61 -5.60 4.21
CA ASP A 213 -0.37 -6.54 3.10
C ASP A 213 0.82 -7.47 3.44
N GLY A 214 0.64 -8.77 3.25
CA GLY A 214 1.70 -9.76 3.39
C GLY A 214 1.82 -10.70 2.21
N PHE A 215 3.03 -11.24 2.03
CA PHE A 215 3.36 -12.17 0.96
C PHE A 215 4.23 -13.31 1.48
N MET A 216 3.90 -14.53 1.05
CA MET A 216 4.58 -15.75 1.45
C MET A 216 4.83 -16.68 0.25
N VAL A 217 6.03 -17.26 0.21
CA VAL A 217 6.35 -18.39 -0.67
C VAL A 217 6.40 -19.65 0.19
N PHE A 218 5.56 -20.63 -0.12
CA PHE A 218 5.36 -21.80 0.71
C PHE A 218 5.47 -23.09 -0.08
N THR A 219 6.18 -24.10 0.43
CA THR A 219 6.49 -25.36 -0.30
C THR A 219 5.74 -26.57 0.23
N GLY A 220 4.87 -26.36 1.20
CA GLY A 220 3.99 -27.38 1.74
C GLY A 220 2.77 -27.62 0.85
N ASN A 221 1.65 -28.00 1.45
CA ASN A 221 0.39 -28.24 0.76
C ASN A 221 -0.74 -27.29 1.23
N MET A 222 -1.88 -27.33 0.54
CA MET A 222 -3.01 -26.44 0.81
C MET A 222 -3.57 -26.58 2.24
N LEU A 223 -3.65 -27.80 2.80
CA LEU A 223 -4.14 -28.01 4.18
C LEU A 223 -3.24 -27.32 5.21
N GLN A 224 -1.94 -27.28 4.97
CA GLN A 224 -0.98 -26.60 5.84
C GLN A 224 -1.10 -25.07 5.72
N ILE A 225 -1.42 -24.55 4.54
CA ILE A 225 -1.73 -23.13 4.33
C ILE A 225 -3.00 -22.76 5.11
N GLU A 226 -4.05 -23.56 4.98
CA GLU A 226 -5.30 -23.38 5.73
C GLU A 226 -5.06 -23.42 7.26
N GLU A 227 -4.20 -24.32 7.73
CA GLU A 227 -3.80 -24.38 9.14
C GLU A 227 -3.09 -23.10 9.59
N PHE A 228 -2.14 -22.57 8.80
CA PHE A 228 -1.46 -21.31 9.11
C PHE A 228 -2.46 -20.18 9.34
N PHE A 229 -3.41 -19.99 8.42
CA PHE A 229 -4.41 -18.93 8.53
C PHE A 229 -5.49 -19.23 9.57
N SER A 230 -5.76 -20.50 9.88
CA SER A 230 -6.61 -20.91 11.00
C SER A 230 -5.98 -20.53 12.34
N ILE A 231 -4.67 -20.74 12.50
CA ILE A 231 -3.91 -20.29 13.67
C ILE A 231 -3.91 -18.76 13.73
N ALA A 232 -3.59 -18.08 12.63
CA ALA A 232 -3.54 -16.61 12.57
C ALA A 232 -4.85 -15.98 13.04
N ASN A 233 -5.98 -16.49 12.56
CA ASN A 233 -7.32 -16.02 12.90
C ASN A 233 -7.82 -16.45 14.30
N LYS A 234 -7.03 -17.21 15.06
CA LYS A 234 -7.33 -17.60 16.46
C LYS A 234 -6.45 -16.88 17.49
N ILE A 235 -5.38 -16.21 17.05
CA ILE A 235 -4.46 -15.52 17.98
C ILE A 235 -5.10 -14.27 18.55
N ASP A 236 -5.81 -13.51 17.72
CA ASP A 236 -6.45 -12.26 18.08
C ASP A 236 -7.87 -12.27 17.50
N ASN A 237 -8.87 -12.00 18.35
CA ASN A 237 -10.29 -12.05 17.97
C ASN A 237 -10.74 -10.86 17.12
N LEU A 238 -9.96 -9.77 17.10
CA LEU A 238 -10.26 -8.52 16.41
C LEU A 238 -9.53 -8.42 15.07
N LEU A 239 -8.40 -9.13 14.91
CA LEU A 239 -7.66 -9.19 13.66
C LEU A 239 -8.12 -10.36 12.81
N LYS A 240 -8.36 -10.08 11.53
CA LYS A 240 -8.76 -11.07 10.54
C LYS A 240 -7.74 -11.10 9.41
N PHE A 241 -7.18 -12.28 9.16
CA PHE A 241 -6.32 -12.55 8.02
C PHE A 241 -7.16 -13.18 6.91
N THR A 242 -7.19 -12.52 5.75
CA THR A 242 -7.73 -13.03 4.49
C THR A 242 -6.58 -13.31 3.53
N TYR A 243 -6.72 -14.29 2.64
CA TYR A 243 -5.61 -14.69 1.78
C TYR A 243 -6.07 -15.25 0.45
N GLU A 244 -5.17 -15.16 -0.53
CA GLU A 244 -5.27 -15.75 -1.86
C GLU A 244 -4.06 -16.67 -2.08
N VAL A 245 -4.26 -17.75 -2.83
CA VAL A 245 -3.23 -18.74 -3.12
C VAL A 245 -3.15 -18.96 -4.62
N SER A 246 -1.93 -19.02 -5.15
CA SER A 246 -1.67 -19.31 -6.56
C SER A 246 -0.39 -20.10 -6.73
N GLU A 247 -0.33 -20.99 -7.72
CA GLU A 247 0.89 -21.72 -8.06
C GLU A 247 1.74 -21.01 -9.12
N GLU A 248 1.17 -20.05 -9.85
CA GLU A 248 1.81 -19.48 -11.04
C GLU A 248 2.07 -17.99 -10.92
N LEU A 249 1.03 -17.23 -10.58
CA LEU A 249 1.00 -15.76 -10.62
C LEU A 249 0.27 -15.21 -9.39
N MET A 250 0.86 -14.22 -8.72
CA MET A 250 0.25 -13.53 -7.59
C MET A 250 0.43 -12.02 -7.71
N THR A 251 -0.61 -11.25 -7.43
CA THR A 251 -0.50 -9.79 -7.31
C THR A 251 -0.17 -9.43 -5.87
N TYR A 252 0.85 -8.60 -5.67
CA TYR A 252 1.25 -8.11 -4.37
C TYR A 252 1.77 -6.67 -4.48
N LEU A 253 1.24 -5.75 -3.67
CA LEU A 253 1.47 -4.31 -3.82
C LEU A 253 1.14 -3.83 -5.23
N ASP A 254 2.08 -3.14 -5.88
CA ASP A 254 2.00 -2.73 -7.28
C ASP A 254 2.74 -3.71 -8.20
N LEU A 255 2.85 -4.99 -7.83
CA LEU A 255 3.58 -6.01 -8.60
C LEU A 255 2.72 -7.24 -8.93
N GLU A 256 2.94 -7.80 -10.11
CA GLU A 256 2.55 -9.15 -10.49
C GLU A 256 3.79 -10.03 -10.43
N VAL A 257 3.78 -11.04 -9.56
CA VAL A 257 4.90 -11.97 -9.31
C VAL A 257 4.56 -13.32 -9.90
N TYR A 258 5.44 -13.86 -10.74
CA TYR A 258 5.26 -15.19 -11.32
C TYR A 258 6.58 -15.94 -11.45
N LYS A 259 6.45 -17.25 -11.62
CA LYS A 259 7.58 -18.15 -11.81
C LYS A 259 7.96 -18.20 -13.28
N ASP A 260 9.18 -17.80 -13.62
CA ASP A 260 9.78 -18.09 -14.92
C ASP A 260 10.79 -19.23 -14.76
N LYS A 261 10.96 -20.05 -15.80
CA LYS A 261 11.58 -21.39 -15.79
C LYS A 261 12.83 -21.55 -14.91
N ALA A 262 13.63 -20.50 -14.74
CA ALA A 262 14.85 -20.49 -13.94
C ALA A 262 15.00 -19.29 -12.98
N SER A 263 14.03 -18.37 -12.89
CA SER A 263 14.12 -17.16 -12.05
C SER A 263 12.78 -16.54 -11.73
N TRP A 264 12.72 -15.77 -10.65
CA TRP A 264 11.52 -14.98 -10.34
C TRP A 264 11.38 -13.89 -11.38
N SER A 265 10.15 -13.71 -11.86
CA SER A 265 9.83 -12.63 -12.77
C SER A 265 8.67 -11.82 -12.19
N TYR A 266 8.73 -10.52 -12.41
CA TYR A 266 7.80 -9.58 -11.80
C TYR A 266 7.55 -8.38 -12.70
N TYR A 267 6.31 -7.90 -12.70
CA TYR A 267 5.89 -6.72 -13.46
C TYR A 267 5.29 -5.68 -12.53
N LYS A 268 5.49 -4.40 -12.83
CA LYS A 268 4.78 -3.33 -12.11
C LYS A 268 3.38 -3.16 -12.69
N THR A 269 2.34 -3.30 -11.88
CA THR A 269 0.97 -3.09 -12.29
C THR A 269 0.76 -1.58 -12.52
N SER A 270 0.65 -1.18 -13.79
CA SER A 270 0.13 0.15 -14.13
C SER A 270 -1.37 0.13 -13.91
N SER A 271 -1.81 0.52 -12.71
CA SER A 271 -3.18 0.80 -12.26
C SER A 271 -4.31 0.69 -13.31
N VAL A 272 -4.61 -0.53 -13.76
CA VAL A 272 -5.89 -1.01 -14.28
C VAL A 272 -5.86 -2.53 -14.15
N ASN A 273 -6.70 -3.09 -13.28
CA ASN A 273 -6.90 -4.54 -13.14
C ASN A 273 -7.11 -5.20 -14.51
N VAL A 274 -6.50 -6.37 -14.71
CA VAL A 274 -6.91 -7.29 -15.77
C VAL A 274 -7.09 -8.69 -15.17
N PRO A 275 -8.24 -9.35 -15.42
CA PRO A 275 -8.51 -10.69 -14.94
C PRO A 275 -7.58 -11.73 -15.57
N SER A 276 -7.40 -12.80 -14.82
CA SER A 276 -6.67 -14.03 -15.14
C SER A 276 -7.00 -14.60 -16.52
N GLY A 277 -5.95 -14.94 -17.27
CA GLY A 277 -6.04 -15.69 -18.52
C GLY A 277 -5.20 -15.07 -19.62
N ASN A 278 -4.05 -15.71 -19.88
CA ASN A 278 -3.06 -15.47 -20.93
C ASN A 278 -1.92 -14.50 -20.60
N SER A 279 -0.72 -15.06 -20.70
CA SER A 279 0.60 -14.44 -20.57
C SER A 279 0.80 -13.31 -21.57
N CYS A 280 0.35 -12.10 -21.22
CA CYS A 280 0.64 -10.92 -22.01
C CYS A 280 2.16 -10.64 -21.99
N SER A 281 2.81 -10.60 -23.15
CA SER A 281 4.25 -10.30 -23.30
C SER A 281 4.56 -8.80 -23.35
N GLY A 282 3.54 -7.93 -23.28
CA GLY A 282 3.65 -6.48 -23.23
C GLY A 282 2.75 -5.84 -22.17
N CYS A 283 2.11 -4.71 -22.47
CA CYS A 283 1.31 -3.92 -21.54
C CYS A 283 -0.16 -4.31 -21.63
N SER A 284 -0.80 -4.60 -20.49
CA SER A 284 -2.22 -4.95 -20.44
C SER A 284 -3.05 -3.74 -20.01
N ILE A 285 -4.03 -3.34 -20.81
CA ILE A 285 -4.98 -2.29 -20.46
C ILE A 285 -6.40 -2.77 -20.76
N ASN A 286 -7.30 -2.67 -19.77
CA ASN A 286 -8.73 -3.01 -19.91
C ASN A 286 -8.98 -4.42 -20.49
N GLY A 287 -8.10 -5.39 -20.21
CA GLY A 287 -8.21 -6.75 -20.74
C GLY A 287 -7.62 -6.96 -22.14
N VAL A 288 -7.03 -5.93 -22.75
CA VAL A 288 -6.34 -6.03 -24.04
C VAL A 288 -4.83 -6.02 -23.83
N CYS A 289 -4.16 -7.06 -24.31
CA CYS A 289 -2.71 -7.13 -24.33
C CYS A 289 -2.16 -6.36 -25.52
N HIS A 290 -1.25 -5.43 -25.26
CA HIS A 290 -0.47 -4.72 -26.26
C HIS A 290 0.97 -5.20 -26.23
N SER A 291 1.51 -5.66 -27.36
CA SER A 291 2.90 -6.11 -27.46
C SER A 291 3.90 -4.99 -27.16
N ALA A 292 5.15 -5.35 -26.86
CA ALA A 292 6.24 -4.38 -26.70
C ALA A 292 6.32 -3.44 -27.91
N ASP A 293 6.47 -2.14 -27.64
CA ASP A 293 6.48 -1.05 -28.62
C ASP A 293 5.21 -0.86 -29.45
N GLN A 294 4.17 -1.67 -29.21
CA GLN A 294 2.88 -1.46 -29.86
C GLN A 294 2.31 -0.13 -29.42
N GLN A 295 1.85 0.65 -30.41
CA GLN A 295 1.08 1.86 -30.19
C GLN A 295 -0.41 1.57 -30.34
N TRP A 296 -1.23 2.09 -29.43
CA TRP A 296 -2.69 2.03 -29.53
C TRP A 296 -3.32 3.37 -29.17
N LYS A 297 -4.53 3.57 -29.67
CA LYS A 297 -5.33 4.76 -29.40
C LYS A 297 -6.15 4.52 -28.14
N GLN A 298 -6.03 5.42 -27.16
CA GLN A 298 -6.86 5.41 -25.96
C GLN A 298 -7.20 6.84 -25.53
N GLY A 299 -8.49 7.17 -25.52
CA GLY A 299 -8.93 8.54 -25.31
C GLY A 299 -8.29 9.47 -26.33
N CYS A 300 -7.77 10.63 -25.90
CA CYS A 300 -7.10 11.59 -26.79
C CYS A 300 -5.64 11.27 -27.10
N TRP A 301 -5.14 10.11 -26.70
CA TRP A 301 -3.73 9.77 -26.78
C TRP A 301 -3.51 8.56 -27.68
N THR A 302 -2.35 8.56 -28.32
CA THR A 302 -1.66 7.35 -28.74
C THR A 302 -0.72 7.00 -27.61
N LEU A 303 -0.96 5.84 -26.99
CA LEU A 303 -0.08 5.25 -26.00
C LEU A 303 0.87 4.28 -26.70
N GLN A 304 2.06 4.11 -26.16
CA GLN A 304 3.01 3.07 -26.54
C GLN A 304 3.30 2.19 -25.33
N CYS A 305 3.36 0.87 -25.54
CA CYS A 305 3.87 -0.03 -24.52
C CYS A 305 5.39 0.07 -24.51
N ASN A 306 5.95 0.70 -23.50
CA ASN A 306 7.38 0.74 -23.30
C ASN A 306 7.78 -0.44 -22.41
N VAL A 307 8.52 -1.40 -22.97
CA VAL A 307 9.08 -2.51 -22.22
C VAL A 307 10.57 -2.22 -22.05
N ARG A 308 10.97 -1.85 -20.83
CA ARG A 308 12.37 -1.63 -20.47
C ARG A 308 12.87 -2.78 -19.62
N THR A 309 13.89 -3.45 -20.12
CA THR A 309 14.62 -4.44 -19.34
C THR A 309 15.76 -3.75 -18.61
N LEU A 310 15.69 -3.72 -17.27
CA LEU A 310 16.75 -3.25 -16.39
C LEU A 310 17.33 -4.46 -15.65
N GLY A 311 18.36 -5.08 -16.23
CA GLY A 311 18.89 -6.34 -15.73
C GLY A 311 17.87 -7.46 -15.84
N ARG A 312 17.41 -8.00 -14.71
CA ARG A 312 16.37 -9.05 -14.64
C ARG A 312 14.94 -8.50 -14.55
N LEU A 313 14.79 -7.21 -14.24
CA LEU A 313 13.50 -6.55 -14.14
C LEU A 313 13.02 -6.14 -15.54
N SER A 314 11.81 -6.56 -15.93
CA SER A 314 11.12 -6.04 -17.12
C SER A 314 10.03 -5.05 -16.69
N ILE A 315 10.32 -3.76 -16.83
CA ILE A 315 9.35 -2.69 -16.60
C ILE A 315 8.49 -2.57 -17.85
N ARG A 316 7.18 -2.77 -17.72
CA ARG A 316 6.22 -2.53 -18.79
C ARG A 316 5.37 -1.34 -18.40
N GLN A 317 5.40 -0.30 -19.21
CA GLN A 317 4.68 0.93 -18.93
C GLN A 317 4.00 1.44 -20.19
N SER A 318 2.70 1.66 -20.09
CA SER A 318 1.95 2.38 -21.11
C SER A 318 2.24 3.88 -20.98
N VAL A 319 2.91 4.46 -21.99
CA VAL A 319 3.30 5.88 -22.01
C VAL A 319 2.61 6.62 -23.16
N PRO A 320 2.05 7.82 -22.94
CA PRO A 320 1.52 8.65 -24.01
C PRO A 320 2.64 9.19 -24.88
N VAL A 321 2.60 8.89 -26.19
CA VAL A 321 3.61 9.32 -27.17
C VAL A 321 3.09 10.41 -28.11
N LYS A 322 1.78 10.50 -28.29
CA LYS A 322 1.17 11.48 -29.19
C LYS A 322 -0.25 11.83 -28.77
N THR A 323 -0.65 13.07 -28.96
CA THR A 323 -2.06 13.48 -28.92
C THR A 323 -2.73 13.17 -30.26
N GLN A 324 -3.95 12.63 -30.28
CA GLN A 324 -4.62 12.19 -31.51
C GLN A 324 -4.96 13.31 -32.51
N CYS A 325 -5.05 14.54 -32.03
CA CYS A 325 -5.14 15.76 -32.84
C CYS A 325 -3.86 16.12 -33.60
N ARG A 326 -2.78 15.33 -33.57
CA ARG A 326 -1.56 15.63 -34.32
C ARG A 326 -1.32 14.63 -35.43
N ASP A 327 -1.10 15.11 -36.64
CA ASP A 327 -0.71 14.28 -37.79
C ASP A 327 0.77 13.83 -37.71
N SER A 328 1.23 13.00 -38.65
CA SER A 328 2.62 12.50 -38.70
C SER A 328 3.67 13.61 -38.81
N TYR A 329 3.29 14.82 -39.22
CA TYR A 329 4.14 15.99 -39.37
C TYR A 329 4.02 16.96 -38.18
N GLY A 330 3.26 16.59 -37.14
CA GLY A 330 3.05 17.38 -35.93
C GLY A 330 2.02 18.50 -36.08
N ARG A 331 1.32 18.60 -37.21
CA ARG A 331 0.24 19.58 -37.45
C ARG A 331 -1.03 19.20 -36.71
N CYS A 332 -1.79 20.20 -36.28
CA CYS A 332 -3.02 19.97 -35.53
C CYS A 332 -4.18 19.70 -36.49
N VAL A 333 -4.81 18.53 -36.37
CA VAL A 333 -5.95 18.10 -37.20
C VAL A 333 -7.13 17.72 -36.31
N ASP A 334 -8.27 18.36 -36.55
CA ASP A 334 -9.53 18.08 -35.84
C ASP A 334 -10.13 16.74 -36.22
N SER A 335 -11.02 16.21 -35.37
CA SER A 335 -11.80 14.99 -35.66
C SER A 335 -12.64 15.07 -36.95
N GLY A 336 -12.84 16.27 -37.50
CA GLY A 336 -13.56 16.54 -38.75
C GLY A 336 -12.68 16.79 -39.99
N GLY A 337 -11.34 16.71 -39.87
CA GLY A 337 -10.42 16.82 -41.01
C GLY A 337 -10.01 18.24 -41.44
N THR A 338 -10.41 19.28 -40.71
CA THR A 338 -10.01 20.67 -40.97
C THR A 338 -8.62 20.96 -40.37
N ASP A 339 -7.72 21.53 -41.18
CA ASP A 339 -6.32 21.86 -40.82
C ASP A 339 -6.24 23.22 -40.12
N TYR A 340 -5.61 23.28 -38.94
CA TYR A 340 -5.38 24.54 -38.21
C TYR A 340 -3.96 24.61 -37.63
N SER A 341 -3.33 25.78 -37.75
CA SER A 341 -2.11 26.12 -37.01
C SER A 341 -2.44 26.48 -35.55
N GLY A 342 -2.64 25.48 -34.69
CA GLY A 342 -3.22 25.67 -33.35
C GLY A 342 -2.68 24.81 -32.22
N ARG A 343 -3.12 25.11 -30.99
CA ARG A 343 -2.85 24.30 -29.79
C ARG A 343 -3.90 23.19 -29.71
N CYS A 344 -3.45 21.95 -29.52
CA CYS A 344 -4.35 20.82 -29.35
C CYS A 344 -4.96 20.78 -27.95
N THR A 345 -6.28 20.64 -27.88
CA THR A 345 -7.03 20.45 -26.66
C THR A 345 -7.88 19.19 -26.73
N CYS A 346 -7.92 18.46 -25.62
CA CYS A 346 -8.73 17.25 -25.47
C CYS A 346 -9.86 17.54 -24.49
N GLN A 347 -11.09 17.29 -24.90
CA GLN A 347 -12.25 17.25 -24.03
C GLN A 347 -12.73 15.81 -23.92
N VAL A 348 -12.71 15.28 -22.70
CA VAL A 348 -13.28 13.98 -22.37
C VAL A 348 -14.73 14.20 -21.94
N MET A 349 -15.68 13.65 -22.70
CA MET A 349 -17.13 13.72 -22.47
C MET A 349 -17.68 12.31 -22.28
N GLY A 350 -17.62 11.79 -21.06
CA GLY A 350 -18.04 10.43 -20.77
C GLY A 350 -17.11 9.39 -21.42
N THR A 351 -17.65 8.45 -22.21
CA THR A 351 -16.87 7.49 -23.02
C THR A 351 -16.44 8.05 -24.37
N SER A 352 -16.93 9.24 -24.72
CA SER A 352 -16.56 9.96 -25.94
C SER A 352 -15.45 10.96 -25.64
N PHE A 353 -14.55 11.13 -26.59
CA PHE A 353 -13.48 12.09 -26.48
C PHE A 353 -13.44 12.88 -27.77
N LYS A 354 -13.36 14.20 -27.65
CA LYS A 354 -13.21 15.10 -28.79
C LYS A 354 -11.90 15.83 -28.62
N TRP A 355 -11.10 15.83 -29.68
CA TRP A 355 -9.92 16.66 -29.76
C TRP A 355 -10.18 17.78 -30.76
N THR A 356 -9.78 18.98 -30.37
CA THR A 356 -9.93 20.19 -31.17
C THR A 356 -8.61 20.94 -31.22
N CYS A 357 -8.42 21.64 -32.32
CA CYS A 357 -7.28 22.46 -32.66
C CYS A 357 -7.74 23.90 -32.55
N ILE A 358 -7.33 24.54 -31.47
CA ILE A 358 -7.66 25.94 -31.24
C ILE A 358 -6.65 26.77 -32.03
N GLY A 359 -7.11 27.43 -33.10
CA GLY A 359 -6.33 28.44 -33.82
C GLY A 359 -5.90 29.56 -32.87
N LYS A 360 -4.76 30.19 -33.15
CA LYS A 360 -4.29 31.34 -32.36
C LYS A 360 -5.28 32.49 -32.35
#